data_AF-A0A848M150-F1
#
_entry.id   AF-A0A848M150-F1
#
_cell.length_a   1.000
_cell.length_b   1.000
_cell.length_c   1.000
_cell.angle_alpha   90.00
_cell.angle_beta   90.00
_cell.angle_gamma   90.00
#
_symmetry.space_group_name_H-M   'P 1'
#
loop_
_entity.id
_entity.type
_entity.pdbx_description
1 polymer ?
#
loop_
_entity_poly.entity_id
_entity_poly.type
_entity_poly.pdbx_seq_one_letter_code
_entity_poly.pdbx_strand_id
1 'polypeptide(L)'
;MVEEAAERRPEEERRGFLRKYEGKFHRALHWLRLNERGWHYGYVVPVEQRPKHERHRPSQPTFQVKDEGRQGYGAWYPYHHEHHHLVPQGAVHEYLIGRDEKAERRLRLVLAAKWNINRGDNLVLLPKEVFVAEIVGLPAHCPWGLREHPEYSASMRDALRRANRALNAAMDAQGDCQDALRKLKETLEATSRYVLAEIQKMRAGQPLSAINAKG
;
A
#
# COMPACT_ATOMS: atom_id res chain seq x y z
N MET A 1 37.23 -5.53 24.93
CA MET A 1 35.83 -6.01 24.95
C MET A 1 35.15 -5.33 26.11
N VAL A 2 34.31 -4.33 25.84
CA VAL A 2 33.46 -3.71 26.86
C VAL A 2 32.04 -4.08 26.46
N GLU A 3 31.48 -5.09 27.10
CA GLU A 3 30.05 -5.33 27.09
C GLU A 3 29.42 -4.20 27.92
N GLU A 4 28.82 -3.25 27.22
CA GLU A 4 28.07 -2.16 27.84
C GLU A 4 26.80 -2.76 28.46
N ALA A 5 26.81 -2.92 29.78
CA ALA A 5 25.66 -3.41 30.53
C ALA A 5 24.53 -2.39 30.41
N ALA A 6 23.53 -2.69 29.58
CA ALA A 6 22.33 -1.87 29.46
C ALA A 6 21.67 -1.71 30.84
N GLU A 7 21.67 -0.48 31.36
CA GLU A 7 21.03 -0.12 32.63
C GLU A 7 19.59 -0.63 32.67
N ARG A 8 19.32 -1.56 33.60
CA ARG A 8 17.97 -2.11 33.79
C ARG A 8 17.08 -1.01 34.35
N ARG A 9 16.12 -0.54 33.55
CA ARG A 9 15.12 0.44 33.97
C ARG A 9 14.38 -0.02 35.24
N PRO A 10 14.00 0.92 36.14
CA PRO A 10 13.21 0.63 37.34
C PRO A 10 11.96 -0.20 37.05
N GLU A 11 11.60 -1.10 37.95
CA GLU A 11 10.50 -2.05 37.75
C GLU A 11 9.15 -1.37 37.48
N GLU A 12 8.91 -0.23 38.12
CA GLU A 12 7.70 0.56 37.94
C GLU A 12 7.60 1.15 36.53
N GLU A 13 8.70 1.65 35.98
CA GLU A 13 8.79 2.12 34.59
C GLU A 13 8.57 0.98 33.60
N ARG A 14 9.12 -0.21 33.88
CA ARG A 14 8.87 -1.40 33.05
C ARG A 14 7.40 -1.80 33.07
N ARG A 15 6.75 -1.81 34.25
CA ARG A 15 5.31 -2.12 34.35
C ARG A 15 4.44 -1.04 33.71
N GLY A 16 4.83 0.23 33.78
CA GLY A 16 4.18 1.33 33.08
C GLY A 16 4.29 1.18 31.56
N PHE A 17 5.50 0.86 31.08
CA PHE A 17 5.78 0.57 29.68
C PHE A 17 4.97 -0.64 29.19
N LEU A 18 5.03 -1.77 29.89
CA LEU A 18 4.29 -2.98 29.53
C LEU A 18 2.79 -2.74 29.48
N ARG A 19 2.20 -2.08 30.49
CA ARG A 19 0.76 -1.74 30.45
C ARG A 19 0.37 -0.85 29.29
N LYS A 20 1.21 0.14 28.95
CA LYS A 20 1.00 1.01 27.78
C LYS A 20 1.06 0.22 26.47
N TYR A 21 2.01 -0.70 26.36
CA TYR A 21 2.20 -1.52 25.17
C TYR A 21 1.13 -2.60 25.06
N GLU A 22 0.83 -3.33 26.13
CA GLU A 22 -0.28 -4.29 26.18
C GLU A 22 -1.60 -3.63 25.82
N GLY A 23 -1.93 -2.46 26.40
CA GLY A 23 -3.15 -1.74 26.02
C GLY A 23 -3.20 -1.37 24.53
N LYS A 24 -2.08 -0.93 23.96
CA LYS A 24 -1.99 -0.53 22.55
C LYS A 24 -1.99 -1.73 21.59
N PHE A 25 -1.41 -2.86 21.99
CA PHE A 25 -1.10 -3.99 21.10
C PHE A 25 -1.83 -5.29 21.45
N HIS A 26 -2.64 -5.31 22.52
CA HIS A 26 -3.39 -6.50 22.94
C HIS A 26 -4.23 -7.08 21.80
N ARG A 27 -4.88 -6.24 20.99
CA ARG A 27 -5.64 -6.72 19.82
C ARG A 27 -4.73 -7.43 18.81
N ALA A 28 -3.58 -6.84 18.47
CA ALA A 28 -2.62 -7.47 17.57
C ALA A 28 -2.11 -8.82 18.14
N LEU A 29 -1.72 -8.87 19.42
CA LEU A 29 -1.24 -10.10 20.04
C LEU A 29 -2.32 -11.18 20.13
N HIS A 30 -3.56 -10.80 20.44
CA HIS A 30 -4.71 -11.71 20.44
C HIS A 30 -4.91 -12.36 19.07
N TRP A 31 -4.79 -11.60 18.00
CA TRP A 31 -4.96 -12.09 16.63
C TRP A 31 -3.80 -12.96 16.16
N LEU A 32 -2.56 -12.66 16.55
CA LEU A 32 -1.41 -13.54 16.30
C LEU A 32 -1.61 -14.92 16.92
N ARG A 33 -2.20 -14.96 18.12
CA ARG A 33 -2.54 -16.20 18.80
C ARG A 33 -3.61 -17.04 18.08
N LEU A 34 -4.55 -16.41 17.34
CA LEU A 34 -5.66 -17.12 16.70
C LEU A 34 -5.24 -17.88 15.43
N ASN A 35 -4.40 -17.27 14.60
CA ASN A 35 -3.86 -17.90 13.39
C ASN A 35 -2.55 -17.23 12.98
N GLU A 36 -1.46 -18.00 12.96
CA GLU A 36 -0.11 -17.50 12.59
C GLU A 36 -0.06 -16.91 11.16
N ARG A 37 -0.86 -17.45 10.24
CA ARG A 37 -0.99 -17.00 8.84
C ARG A 37 -2.08 -15.96 8.62
N GLY A 38 -2.90 -15.68 9.63
CA GLY A 38 -3.93 -14.62 9.64
C GLY A 38 -3.36 -13.22 9.39
N TRP A 39 -2.04 -13.11 9.40
CA TRP A 39 -1.24 -11.92 9.20
C TRP A 39 -0.65 -11.82 7.79
N HIS A 40 -0.82 -12.80 6.90
CA HIS A 40 -0.24 -12.74 5.55
C HIS A 40 -1.17 -12.09 4.53
N TYR A 41 -0.64 -11.29 3.60
CA TYR A 41 -1.41 -10.73 2.47
C TYR A 41 -2.14 -11.82 1.68
N GLY A 42 -3.45 -11.65 1.48
CA GLY A 42 -4.28 -12.56 0.70
C GLY A 42 -4.75 -13.82 1.42
N TYR A 43 -4.45 -14.01 2.71
CA TYR A 43 -4.79 -15.23 3.44
C TYR A 43 -6.25 -15.25 3.91
N VAL A 44 -6.93 -16.38 3.72
CA VAL A 44 -8.32 -16.56 4.19
C VAL A 44 -8.31 -17.30 5.52
N VAL A 45 -8.68 -16.63 6.61
CA VAL A 45 -8.76 -17.26 7.94
C VAL A 45 -9.90 -18.30 7.97
N PRO A 46 -9.65 -19.56 8.37
CA PRO A 46 -10.68 -20.59 8.51
C PRO A 46 -11.81 -20.13 9.44
N VAL A 47 -13.06 -20.51 9.14
CA VAL A 47 -14.26 -20.04 9.84
C VAL A 47 -14.21 -20.41 11.34
N GLU A 48 -13.62 -21.56 11.64
CA GLU A 48 -13.52 -22.18 12.96
C GLU A 48 -12.60 -21.40 13.90
N GLN A 49 -11.65 -20.63 13.33
CA GLN A 49 -10.65 -19.86 14.07
C GLN A 49 -11.06 -18.39 14.25
N ARG A 50 -12.24 -18.00 13.76
CA ARG A 50 -12.75 -16.62 13.85
C ARG A 50 -13.39 -16.35 15.21
N PRO A 51 -13.23 -15.14 15.79
CA PRO A 51 -13.95 -14.73 16.98
C PRO A 51 -15.47 -14.85 16.82
N LYS A 52 -16.14 -15.45 17.81
CA LYS A 52 -17.60 -15.74 17.78
C LYS A 52 -18.49 -14.49 17.66
N HIS A 53 -17.99 -13.30 17.99
CA HIS A 53 -18.73 -12.05 17.87
C HIS A 53 -18.65 -11.43 16.46
N GLU A 54 -17.87 -12.03 15.55
CA GLU A 54 -17.63 -11.51 14.19
C GLU A 54 -18.29 -12.37 13.10
N ARG A 55 -19.26 -13.21 13.51
CA ARG A 55 -19.97 -14.25 12.74
C ARG A 55 -20.66 -13.84 11.43
N HIS A 56 -20.63 -12.57 11.03
CA HIS A 56 -21.40 -12.08 9.89
C HIS A 56 -20.63 -11.88 8.59
N ARG A 57 -19.34 -12.24 8.48
CA ARG A 57 -18.56 -11.95 7.26
C ARG A 57 -17.85 -13.20 6.71
N PRO A 58 -18.12 -13.62 5.46
CA PRO A 58 -17.66 -14.88 4.87
C PRO A 58 -16.15 -14.94 4.59
N SER A 59 -15.67 -16.03 3.97
CA SER A 59 -14.29 -16.40 3.60
C SER A 59 -13.49 -15.35 2.81
N GLN A 60 -13.05 -14.30 3.50
CA GLN A 60 -12.35 -13.19 2.86
C GLN A 60 -10.84 -13.20 3.11
N PRO A 61 -10.04 -12.80 2.11
CA PRO A 61 -8.60 -12.68 2.22
C PRO A 61 -8.21 -11.44 3.03
N THR A 62 -7.20 -11.59 3.88
CA THR A 62 -6.61 -10.52 4.67
C THR A 62 -5.81 -9.56 3.77
N PHE A 63 -5.83 -8.28 4.12
CA PHE A 63 -5.03 -7.18 3.56
C PHE A 63 -5.42 -6.74 2.14
N GLN A 64 -6.54 -7.26 1.63
CA GLN A 64 -7.10 -6.80 0.36
C GLN A 64 -8.02 -5.60 0.56
N VAL A 65 -7.89 -4.64 -0.36
CA VAL A 65 -8.77 -3.47 -0.44
C VAL A 65 -10.09 -3.88 -1.08
N LYS A 66 -11.18 -3.20 -0.71
CA LYS A 66 -12.49 -3.40 -1.34
C LYS A 66 -12.42 -3.03 -2.82
N ASP A 67 -12.83 -3.94 -3.70
CA ASP A 67 -12.93 -3.68 -5.15
C ASP A 67 -14.28 -4.15 -5.71
N GLU A 68 -14.71 -3.57 -6.83
CA GLU A 68 -15.99 -3.89 -7.48
C GLU A 68 -15.93 -5.31 -8.07
N GLY A 69 -16.53 -6.27 -7.34
CA GLY A 69 -16.60 -7.68 -7.71
C GLY A 69 -15.89 -8.65 -6.76
N ARG A 70 -15.03 -8.14 -5.87
CA ARG A 70 -14.46 -8.93 -4.76
C ARG A 70 -14.85 -8.28 -3.44
N GLN A 71 -15.41 -9.07 -2.54
CA GLN A 71 -15.72 -8.60 -1.19
C GLN A 71 -14.41 -8.35 -0.42
N GLY A 72 -13.81 -7.19 -0.59
CA GLY A 72 -12.87 -6.63 0.38
C GLY A 72 -13.64 -5.75 1.34
N TYR A 73 -13.29 -5.80 2.63
CA TYR A 73 -13.71 -4.78 3.58
C TYR A 73 -12.48 -3.98 4.02
N GLY A 74 -12.54 -2.66 3.87
CA GLY A 74 -11.68 -1.77 4.62
C GLY A 74 -11.91 -1.94 6.12
N ALA A 75 -10.84 -1.77 6.90
CA ALA A 75 -10.82 -1.64 8.35
C ALA A 75 -11.03 -2.88 9.25
N TRP A 76 -11.12 -4.12 8.74
CA TRP A 76 -11.05 -5.31 9.61
C TRP A 76 -9.62 -5.83 9.70
N TYR A 77 -8.81 -5.18 10.52
CA TYR A 77 -7.40 -5.50 10.66
C TYR A 77 -6.97 -5.51 12.12
N PRO A 78 -6.10 -6.44 12.51
CA PRO A 78 -5.67 -6.57 13.89
C PRO A 78 -4.68 -5.47 14.33
N TYR A 79 -4.41 -4.48 13.48
CA TYR A 79 -3.44 -3.41 13.68
C TYR A 79 -3.78 -2.12 12.91
N HIS A 80 -3.08 -1.04 13.23
CA HIS A 80 -3.22 0.25 12.55
C HIS A 80 -2.58 0.21 11.16
N HIS A 81 -3.38 0.51 10.15
CA HIS A 81 -2.99 0.44 8.74
C HIS A 81 -3.51 1.66 7.99
N GLU A 82 -2.92 1.94 6.84
CA GLU A 82 -3.38 2.97 5.91
C GLU A 82 -3.59 2.40 4.51
N HIS A 83 -4.56 2.99 3.81
CA HIS A 83 -4.73 2.77 2.38
C HIS A 83 -3.61 3.52 1.66
N HIS A 84 -2.73 2.78 1.00
CA HIS A 84 -1.60 3.34 0.28
C HIS A 84 -1.82 3.19 -1.23
N HIS A 85 -1.78 4.30 -1.95
CA HIS A 85 -1.78 4.29 -3.41
C HIS A 85 -0.43 3.84 -3.94
N LEU A 86 -0.43 2.73 -4.68
CA LEU A 86 0.76 2.18 -5.33
C LEU A 86 1.30 3.16 -6.37
N VAL A 87 0.43 3.76 -7.17
CA VAL A 87 0.75 4.93 -7.98
C VAL A 87 0.23 6.17 -7.22
N PRO A 88 1.11 6.95 -6.54
CA PRO A 88 0.68 8.04 -5.68
C PRO A 88 0.06 9.20 -6.47
N GLN A 89 -0.95 9.86 -5.88
CA GLN A 89 -1.58 11.05 -6.46
C GLN A 89 -0.56 12.14 -6.80
N GLY A 90 0.41 12.39 -5.90
CA GLY A 90 1.49 13.36 -6.14
C GLY A 90 2.32 13.02 -7.38
N ALA A 91 2.69 11.74 -7.55
CA ALA A 91 3.45 11.28 -8.71
C ALA A 91 2.64 11.39 -10.01
N VAL A 92 1.33 11.10 -9.97
CA VAL A 92 0.43 11.32 -11.12
C VAL A 92 0.40 12.79 -11.51
N HIS A 93 0.20 13.68 -10.54
CA HIS A 93 0.15 15.10 -10.81
C HIS A 93 1.48 15.63 -11.37
N GLU A 94 2.61 15.19 -10.81
CA GLU A 94 3.95 15.65 -11.22
C GLU A 94 4.39 15.09 -12.58
N TYR A 95 4.23 13.79 -12.80
CA TYR A 95 4.86 13.10 -13.93
C TYR A 95 3.91 12.70 -15.06
N LEU A 96 2.62 12.52 -14.77
CA LEU A 96 1.62 12.17 -15.77
C LEU A 96 0.85 13.39 -16.28
N ILE A 97 0.34 14.22 -15.38
CA ILE A 97 -0.46 15.41 -15.72
C ILE A 97 0.45 16.60 -16.03
N GLY A 98 1.46 16.84 -15.20
CA GLY A 98 2.34 17.99 -15.32
C GLY A 98 1.69 19.31 -14.87
N ARG A 99 2.41 20.41 -15.05
CA ARG A 99 1.98 21.77 -14.70
C ARG A 99 2.06 22.76 -15.88
N ASP A 100 2.05 22.22 -17.10
CA ASP A 100 2.13 22.98 -18.34
C ASP A 100 0.72 23.28 -18.90
N GLU A 101 0.66 23.98 -20.03
CA GLU A 101 -0.59 24.36 -20.71
C GLU A 101 -1.42 23.16 -21.20
N LYS A 102 -0.82 21.96 -21.27
CA LYS A 102 -1.49 20.71 -21.68
C LYS A 102 -2.09 19.95 -20.50
N ALA A 103 -1.84 20.36 -19.25
CA ALA A 103 -2.25 19.64 -18.04
C ALA A 103 -3.75 19.34 -17.99
N GLU A 104 -4.60 20.33 -18.29
CA GLU A 104 -6.06 20.15 -18.28
C GLU A 104 -6.52 19.12 -19.31
N ARG A 105 -5.93 19.14 -20.51
CA ARG A 105 -6.25 18.19 -21.57
C ARG A 105 -5.79 16.77 -21.21
N ARG A 106 -4.61 16.63 -20.62
CA ARG A 106 -4.13 15.33 -20.09
C ARG A 106 -5.04 14.79 -19.01
N LEU A 107 -5.49 15.63 -18.07
CA LEU A 107 -6.42 15.22 -17.01
C LEU A 107 -7.74 14.70 -17.61
N ARG A 108 -8.32 15.41 -18.59
CA ARG A 108 -9.52 14.95 -19.29
C ARG A 108 -9.33 13.60 -19.97
N LEU A 109 -8.18 13.36 -20.59
CA LEU A 109 -7.88 12.06 -21.21
C LEU A 109 -7.70 10.95 -20.18
N VAL A 110 -7.04 11.21 -19.05
CA VAL A 110 -6.95 10.23 -17.94
C VAL A 110 -8.34 9.87 -17.43
N LEU A 111 -9.23 10.85 -17.25
CA LEU A 111 -10.61 10.61 -16.86
C LEU A 111 -11.38 9.83 -17.94
N ALA A 112 -11.21 10.18 -19.22
CA ALA A 112 -11.85 9.50 -20.34
C ALA A 112 -11.37 8.04 -20.50
N ALA A 113 -10.12 7.74 -20.14
CA ALA A 113 -9.59 6.39 -20.11
C ALA A 113 -10.23 5.51 -19.03
N LYS A 114 -11.03 6.08 -18.12
CA LYS A 114 -11.68 5.38 -17.01
C LYS A 114 -10.68 4.59 -16.16
N TRP A 115 -9.46 5.11 -16.03
CA TRP A 115 -8.52 4.60 -15.05
C TRP A 115 -8.93 5.11 -13.66
N ASN A 116 -9.17 4.17 -12.74
CA ASN A 116 -9.58 4.49 -11.38
C ASN A 116 -8.37 4.35 -10.45
N ILE A 117 -7.84 5.48 -9.98
CA ILE A 117 -6.73 5.51 -9.03
C ILE A 117 -7.06 4.81 -7.70
N ASN A 118 -8.34 4.68 -7.36
CA ASN A 118 -8.83 4.00 -6.17
C ASN A 118 -9.23 2.54 -6.44
N ARG A 119 -8.89 1.98 -7.60
CA ARG A 119 -9.12 0.57 -7.90
C ARG A 119 -8.24 -0.30 -7.00
N GLY A 120 -8.73 -1.49 -6.63
CA GLY A 120 -8.07 -2.37 -5.66
C GLY A 120 -6.68 -2.86 -6.07
N ASP A 121 -6.34 -2.83 -7.35
CA ASP A 121 -5.01 -3.16 -7.87
C ASP A 121 -4.01 -2.00 -7.77
N ASN A 122 -4.47 -0.77 -7.51
CA ASN A 122 -3.64 0.40 -7.22
C ASN A 122 -3.62 0.79 -5.73
N LEU A 123 -4.30 0.02 -4.89
CA LEU A 123 -4.35 0.26 -3.45
C LEU A 123 -3.87 -0.98 -2.69
N VAL A 124 -3.05 -0.75 -1.68
CA VAL A 124 -2.64 -1.78 -0.72
C VAL A 124 -2.82 -1.25 0.70
N LEU A 125 -3.09 -2.15 1.65
CA LEU A 125 -3.11 -1.80 3.05
C LEU A 125 -1.74 -2.04 3.66
N LEU A 126 -1.10 -0.97 4.11
CA LEU A 126 0.21 -1.05 4.73
C LEU A 126 0.12 -0.78 6.24
N PRO A 127 0.81 -1.59 7.06
CA PRO A 127 0.96 -1.32 8.49
C PRO A 127 1.63 0.03 8.76
N LYS A 128 1.19 0.76 9.78
CA LYS A 128 1.93 1.97 10.24
C LYS A 128 3.11 1.61 11.15
N GLU A 129 3.00 0.51 11.89
CA GLU A 129 4.05 0.05 12.79
C GLU A 129 5.01 -0.96 12.14
N VAL A 130 6.33 -0.75 12.35
CA VAL A 130 7.40 -1.59 11.75
C VAL A 130 7.31 -3.05 12.19
N PHE A 131 7.09 -3.31 13.48
CA PHE A 131 7.00 -4.70 13.96
C PHE A 131 5.80 -5.45 13.35
N VAL A 132 4.70 -4.74 13.06
CA VAL A 132 3.54 -5.34 12.39
C VAL A 132 3.91 -5.63 10.94
N ALA A 133 4.56 -4.69 10.26
CA ALA A 133 5.13 -4.87 8.92
C ALA A 133 6.05 -6.10 8.84
N GLU A 134 6.87 -6.33 9.86
CA GLU A 134 7.71 -7.52 10.01
C GLU A 134 6.88 -8.82 10.13
N ILE A 135 5.82 -8.81 10.94
CA ILE A 135 4.94 -9.97 11.12
C ILE A 135 4.17 -10.31 9.84
N VAL A 136 3.67 -9.31 9.11
CA VAL A 136 2.77 -9.53 7.95
C VAL A 136 3.52 -9.72 6.62
N GLY A 137 4.84 -9.53 6.60
CA GLY A 137 5.61 -9.62 5.36
C GLY A 137 5.38 -8.45 4.41
N LEU A 138 5.03 -7.25 4.91
CA LEU A 138 4.77 -6.06 4.10
C LEU A 138 5.73 -4.92 4.49
N PRO A 139 5.91 -3.90 3.64
CA PRO A 139 6.59 -2.68 4.02
C PRO A 139 5.74 -1.85 4.99
N ALA A 140 6.39 -1.09 5.86
CA ALA A 140 5.71 -0.15 6.76
C ALA A 140 5.38 1.16 6.01
N HIS A 141 4.17 1.68 6.22
CA HIS A 141 3.74 2.98 5.74
C HIS A 141 4.33 4.09 6.61
N CYS A 142 5.19 4.94 6.02
CA CYS A 142 5.74 6.14 6.67
C CYS A 142 6.11 5.92 8.15
N PRO A 143 7.00 4.94 8.46
CA PRO A 143 7.36 4.69 9.85
C PRO A 143 7.92 5.97 10.48
N TRP A 144 7.68 6.14 11.78
CA TRP A 144 8.21 7.25 12.58
C TRP A 144 7.64 8.65 12.29
N GLY A 145 6.41 8.74 11.75
CA GLY A 145 5.69 10.01 11.65
C GLY A 145 6.04 10.84 10.42
N LEU A 146 6.75 10.25 9.46
CA LEU A 146 6.83 10.79 8.11
C LEU A 146 5.41 10.91 7.53
N ARG A 147 5.16 11.96 6.74
CA ARG A 147 3.86 12.16 6.08
C ARG A 147 3.85 11.70 4.63
N GLU A 148 5.04 11.63 4.02
CA GLU A 148 5.22 11.37 2.60
C GLU A 148 6.49 10.55 2.33
N HIS A 149 6.54 9.93 1.15
CA HIS A 149 7.69 9.17 0.66
C HIS A 149 8.16 9.74 -0.70
N PRO A 150 8.89 10.86 -0.72
CA PRO A 150 9.29 11.53 -1.97
C PRO A 150 10.17 10.63 -2.87
N GLU A 151 11.02 9.79 -2.28
CA GLU A 151 11.83 8.81 -3.01
C GLU A 151 10.97 7.77 -3.74
N TYR A 152 9.92 7.30 -3.08
CA TYR A 152 8.97 6.38 -3.69
C TYR A 152 8.15 7.06 -4.80
N SER A 153 7.68 8.28 -4.60
CA SER A 153 7.03 9.05 -5.67
C SER A 153 7.97 9.23 -6.88
N ALA A 154 9.25 9.52 -6.63
CA ALA A 154 10.26 9.64 -7.67
C ALA A 154 10.54 8.30 -8.40
N SER A 155 10.37 7.16 -7.74
CA SER A 155 10.47 5.84 -8.39
C SER A 155 9.52 5.64 -9.55
N MET A 156 8.34 6.26 -9.46
CA MET A 156 7.30 6.15 -10.48
C MET A 156 7.56 7.04 -11.70
N ARG A 157 8.59 7.90 -11.65
CA ARG A 157 8.88 8.93 -12.65
C ARG A 157 8.94 8.37 -14.06
N ASP A 158 9.73 7.33 -14.30
CA ASP A 158 9.95 6.85 -15.67
C ASP A 158 8.73 6.15 -16.24
N ALA A 159 8.01 5.38 -15.42
CA ALA A 159 6.74 4.75 -15.82
C ALA A 159 5.68 5.81 -16.16
N LEU A 160 5.52 6.82 -15.32
CA LEU A 160 4.53 7.88 -15.53
C LEU A 160 4.91 8.83 -16.67
N ARG A 161 6.21 9.11 -16.87
CA ARG A 161 6.68 9.87 -18.05
C ARG A 161 6.46 9.10 -19.35
N ARG A 162 6.58 7.76 -19.35
CA ARG A 162 6.20 6.94 -20.51
C ARG A 162 4.70 7.09 -20.83
N ALA A 163 3.84 7.01 -19.81
CA ALA A 163 2.40 7.23 -19.98
C ALA A 163 2.08 8.67 -20.43
N ASN A 164 2.79 9.69 -19.91
CA ASN A 164 2.66 11.08 -20.36
C ASN A 164 3.00 11.25 -21.84
N ARG A 165 4.07 10.62 -22.33
CA ARG A 165 4.44 10.65 -23.76
C ARG A 165 3.34 10.04 -24.63
N ALA A 166 2.74 8.93 -24.20
CA ALA A 166 1.61 8.32 -24.90
C ALA A 166 0.39 9.25 -24.94
N LEU A 167 0.08 9.95 -23.84
CA LEU A 167 -0.96 10.98 -23.79
C LEU A 167 -0.69 12.12 -24.77
N ASN A 168 0.55 12.63 -24.81
CA ASN A 168 0.91 13.70 -25.75
C ASN A 168 0.73 13.25 -27.20
N ALA A 169 1.22 12.04 -27.54
CA ALA A 169 1.02 11.49 -28.87
C ALA A 169 -0.46 11.33 -29.24
N ALA A 170 -1.31 10.95 -28.28
CA ALA A 170 -2.76 10.84 -28.47
C ALA A 170 -3.45 12.20 -28.67
N MET A 171 -2.95 13.25 -28.01
CA MET A 171 -3.44 14.62 -28.18
C MET A 171 -3.08 15.21 -29.55
N ASP A 172 -1.93 14.82 -30.08
CA ASP A 172 -1.39 15.34 -31.33
C ASP A 172 -1.87 14.52 -32.55
N ALA A 173 -2.21 13.24 -32.35
CA ALA A 173 -2.80 12.40 -33.39
C ALA A 173 -4.25 12.81 -33.69
N GLN A 174 -4.56 13.07 -34.97
CA GLN A 174 -5.95 13.17 -35.47
C GLN A 174 -6.67 11.81 -35.57
N GLY A 175 -6.01 10.72 -35.13
CA GLY A 175 -6.51 9.35 -35.23
C GLY A 175 -7.39 8.90 -34.06
N ASP A 176 -7.70 7.60 -34.02
CA ASP A 176 -8.63 7.00 -33.05
C ASP A 176 -8.14 7.15 -31.59
N CYS A 177 -8.72 8.14 -30.91
CA CYS A 177 -8.47 8.44 -29.50
C CYS A 177 -8.78 7.23 -28.58
N GLN A 178 -9.67 6.30 -28.98
CA GLN A 178 -10.06 5.16 -28.15
C GLN A 178 -8.90 4.18 -27.92
N ASP A 179 -8.10 3.89 -28.94
CA ASP A 179 -6.93 3.00 -28.78
C ASP A 179 -5.90 3.60 -27.82
N ALA A 180 -5.68 4.92 -27.90
CA ALA A 180 -4.77 5.62 -27.01
C ALA A 180 -5.27 5.63 -25.55
N LEU A 181 -6.56 5.86 -25.34
CA LEU A 181 -7.17 5.79 -24.00
C LEU A 181 -7.08 4.37 -23.40
N ARG A 182 -7.29 3.33 -24.23
CA ARG A 182 -7.10 1.94 -23.81
C ARG A 182 -5.66 1.66 -23.40
N LYS A 183 -4.68 2.02 -24.24
CA LYS A 183 -3.24 1.82 -23.96
C LYS A 183 -2.79 2.58 -22.71
N LEU A 184 -3.32 3.78 -22.47
CA LEU A 184 -3.07 4.54 -21.25
C LEU A 184 -3.54 3.76 -20.02
N LYS A 185 -4.79 3.30 -20.02
CA LYS A 185 -5.36 2.51 -18.92
C LYS A 185 -4.52 1.26 -18.66
N GLU A 186 -4.19 0.49 -19.69
CA GLU A 186 -3.37 -0.72 -19.59
C GLU A 186 -1.99 -0.43 -19.01
N THR A 187 -1.35 0.68 -19.39
CA THR A 187 -0.03 1.09 -18.88
C THR A 187 -0.09 1.42 -17.39
N LEU A 188 -1.11 2.15 -16.95
CA LEU A 188 -1.27 2.52 -15.54
C LEU A 188 -1.60 1.31 -14.68
N GLU A 189 -2.51 0.44 -15.13
CA GLU A 189 -2.82 -0.83 -14.45
C GLU A 189 -1.62 -1.80 -14.43
N ALA A 190 -0.82 -1.84 -15.49
CA ALA A 190 0.44 -2.61 -15.50
C ALA A 190 1.45 -2.05 -14.49
N THR A 191 1.54 -0.73 -14.35
CA THR A 191 2.41 -0.08 -13.36
C THR A 191 1.97 -0.44 -11.94
N SER A 192 0.67 -0.30 -11.63
CA SER A 192 0.13 -0.69 -10.32
C SER A 192 0.39 -2.15 -9.97
N ARG A 193 0.19 -3.07 -10.93
CA ARG A 193 0.45 -4.51 -10.75
C ARG A 193 1.94 -4.82 -10.57
N TYR A 194 2.82 -4.17 -11.31
CA TYR A 194 4.27 -4.32 -11.16
C TYR A 194 4.71 -3.93 -9.75
N VAL A 195 4.28 -2.76 -9.29
CA VAL A 195 4.61 -2.26 -7.95
C VAL A 195 4.06 -3.17 -6.86
N LEU A 196 2.82 -3.64 -7.01
CA LEU A 196 2.23 -4.61 -6.08
C LEU A 196 3.08 -5.89 -6.00
N ALA A 197 3.54 -6.40 -7.14
CA ALA A 197 4.40 -7.58 -7.20
C ALA A 197 5.76 -7.34 -6.54
N GLU A 198 6.34 -6.15 -6.68
CA GLU A 198 7.59 -5.79 -5.98
C GLU A 198 7.38 -5.70 -4.47
N ILE A 199 6.30 -5.05 -4.02
CA ILE A 199 5.93 -4.98 -2.59
C ILE A 199 5.80 -6.38 -1.98
N GLN A 200 5.17 -7.32 -2.71
CA GLN A 200 5.03 -8.71 -2.27
C GLN A 200 6.37 -9.46 -2.15
N LYS A 201 7.43 -9.00 -2.84
CA LYS A 201 8.78 -9.57 -2.75
C LYS A 201 9.65 -8.86 -1.71
N MET A 202 9.23 -7.72 -1.19
CA MET A 202 10.02 -6.96 -0.22
C MET A 202 10.18 -7.73 1.07
N ARG A 203 11.34 -7.55 1.72
CA ARG A 203 11.51 -8.02 3.09
C ARG A 203 10.58 -7.22 4.01
N ALA A 204 9.93 -7.95 4.90
CA ALA A 204 9.06 -7.41 5.94
C ALA A 204 9.72 -6.24 6.71
N GLY A 205 8.97 -5.17 6.96
CA GLY A 205 9.45 -4.00 7.71
C GLY A 205 10.35 -3.03 6.93
N GLN A 206 10.70 -3.32 5.66
CA GLN A 206 11.45 -2.38 4.83
C GLN A 206 10.60 -1.17 4.41
N PRO A 207 11.20 0.02 4.24
CA PRO A 207 10.49 1.18 3.68
C PRO A 207 10.22 0.98 2.19
N LEU A 208 9.08 1.46 1.69
CA LEU A 208 8.71 1.39 0.26
C LEU A 208 9.75 1.99 -0.68
N SER A 209 10.53 2.99 -0.25
CA SER A 209 11.60 3.56 -1.08
C SER A 209 12.68 2.55 -1.47
N ALA A 210 12.79 1.41 -0.75
CA ALA A 210 13.76 0.37 -1.04
C ALA A 210 13.50 -0.40 -2.35
N ILE A 211 12.31 -0.27 -2.97
CA ILE A 211 12.01 -0.89 -4.29
C ILE A 211 13.01 -0.41 -5.36
N ASN A 212 13.56 0.80 -5.21
CA ASN A 212 14.51 1.38 -6.15
C ASN A 212 15.98 1.12 -5.86
N ALA A 213 16.34 0.54 -4.72
CA ALA A 213 17.76 0.41 -4.34
C ALA A 213 18.49 -0.71 -5.11
N LYS A 214 17.80 -1.44 -6.00
CA LYS A 214 18.34 -2.61 -6.72
C LYS A 214 17.96 -2.66 -8.20
N GLY A 215 17.28 -1.64 -8.72
CA GLY A 215 16.82 -1.55 -10.12
C GLY A 215 17.72 -0.68 -10.97
#